data_AF-A0A8H4QG91-F1
#
_entry.id   AF-A0A8H4QG91-F1
#
_cell.length_a   1.000
_cell.length_b   1.000
_cell.length_c   1.000
_cell.angle_alpha   90.00
_cell.angle_beta   90.00
_cell.angle_gamma   90.00
#
_symmetry.space_group_name_H-M   'P 1'
#
loop_
_entity.id
_entity.type
_entity.pdbx_description
1 polymer ?
#
loop_
_entity_poly.entity_id
_entity_poly.type
_entity_poly.pdbx_seq_one_letter_code
_entity_poly.pdbx_strand_id
1 'polypeptide(L)'
;MSGAEFIAVAGVISSIIAIVNGMNQVVEAALDAESLPRVFHRAPHKLPIIRGKVETLMKEMLEGVQLLATFKIMTATKVEEVIKTDMDKGKVAKTIADVAGWEPSVPDHVFDEGRYTVSISGSGHHIVAQGENVKQSNLKDNARQIDITGNYYEGPTNVRSVQNYIFSQSSKKDESQACMRALFLTDPSDDRAKLVDTKGARVDGTCKWITTNPLYKSWLCSHSQLLWLSGGPGKGKTMLSIFLAEQLEHTAKNLPDTLFLQYFCDNKDEKRNSGVVIVRGLIWQLLQKRRQLFVHILPSFEDRDKTQLTTSFETLWRIFEATIRDPILCRVFCVLDGLDECDLASLEKLLQNFATLLLKSIEPPACHLNLVIVSRSYPEFIPKILSSFPRIRLDPDADTDVNNDIRRFIKVKVNDLSEHKQYPEPLSRRVEKVFQDRAQGTFLWVGIVAQELWKYKATEVEKALDLFPSGLEELYARILLQINRDRRETAAKILLWVVMAIRPLTLSELSIAIDIRSSTSFSQDEVMRDQVSYCGYFLTIKEDKVGLIHQSAKDYLLRTIPDLNPELESFRIKEKVGNLEITRKCLDYLHNGALKDGELVQKTFLICHSPSTTRSL
;
A
#
# COMPACT_ATOMS: atom_id res chain seq x y z
N MET A 1 5.10 -37.66 -33.91
CA MET A 1 4.90 -36.19 -33.88
C MET A 1 4.32 -35.78 -35.22
N SER A 2 3.24 -35.02 -35.19
CA SER A 2 2.58 -34.53 -36.40
C SER A 2 3.33 -33.32 -36.95
N GLY A 3 3.30 -33.10 -38.27
CA GLY A 3 4.04 -31.99 -38.91
C GLY A 3 3.70 -30.58 -38.38
N ALA A 4 2.57 -30.42 -37.67
CA ALA A 4 2.18 -29.17 -37.04
C ALA A 4 3.01 -28.81 -35.79
N GLU A 5 3.53 -29.81 -35.06
CA GLU A 5 4.35 -29.58 -33.85
C GLU A 5 5.77 -29.13 -34.22
N PHE A 6 6.30 -29.57 -35.37
CA PHE A 6 7.59 -29.15 -35.88
C PHE A 6 7.59 -27.68 -36.34
N ILE A 7 6.49 -27.23 -36.93
CA ILE A 7 6.33 -25.83 -37.39
C ILE A 7 6.25 -24.86 -36.20
N ALA A 8 5.60 -25.25 -35.09
CA ALA A 8 5.55 -24.45 -33.88
C ALA A 8 6.93 -24.32 -33.20
N VAL A 9 7.70 -25.39 -33.14
CA VAL A 9 9.07 -25.39 -32.57
C VAL A 9 10.04 -24.61 -33.46
N ALA A 10 9.94 -24.75 -34.78
CA ALA A 10 10.74 -23.98 -35.74
C ALA A 10 10.41 -22.47 -35.68
N GLY A 11 9.14 -22.09 -35.48
CA GLY A 11 8.72 -20.70 -35.32
C GLY A 11 9.28 -20.04 -34.06
N VAL A 12 9.35 -20.79 -32.94
CA VAL A 12 9.94 -20.30 -31.69
C VAL A 12 11.46 -20.14 -31.83
N ILE A 13 12.14 -21.09 -32.46
CA ILE A 13 13.59 -21.02 -32.71
C ILE A 13 13.93 -19.84 -33.64
N SER A 14 13.15 -19.63 -34.70
CA SER A 14 13.35 -18.51 -35.63
C SER A 14 13.13 -17.14 -34.96
N SER A 15 12.16 -17.05 -34.05
CA SER A 15 11.91 -15.83 -33.26
C SER A 15 13.05 -15.50 -32.30
N ILE A 16 13.66 -16.52 -31.68
CA ILE A 16 14.83 -16.35 -30.80
C ILE A 16 16.06 -15.92 -31.61
N ILE A 17 16.29 -16.51 -32.78
CA ILE A 17 17.38 -16.10 -33.69
C ILE A 17 17.21 -14.65 -34.15
N ALA A 18 15.98 -14.22 -34.46
CA ALA A 18 15.70 -12.85 -34.88
C ALA A 18 15.97 -11.82 -33.76
N ILE A 19 15.62 -12.15 -32.51
CA ILE A 19 15.88 -11.29 -31.34
C ILE A 19 17.39 -11.18 -31.08
N VAL A 20 18.11 -12.31 -31.14
CA VAL A 20 19.57 -12.34 -30.93
C VAL A 20 20.31 -11.58 -32.04
N ASN A 21 19.92 -11.74 -33.31
CA ASN A 21 20.49 -10.99 -34.42
C ASN A 21 20.16 -9.48 -34.34
N GLY A 22 18.96 -9.11 -33.90
CA GLY A 22 18.59 -7.72 -33.66
C GLY A 22 19.42 -7.08 -32.54
N MET A 23 19.69 -7.82 -31.47
CA MET A 23 20.55 -7.35 -30.38
C MET A 23 22.02 -7.23 -30.81
N ASN A 24 22.53 -8.17 -31.62
CA ASN A 24 23.87 -8.05 -32.19
C ASN A 24 24.00 -6.86 -33.15
N GLN A 25 22.99 -6.57 -33.97
CA GLN A 25 23.01 -5.38 -34.84
C GLN A 25 22.97 -4.08 -34.04
N VAL A 26 22.24 -4.03 -32.92
CA VAL A 26 22.24 -2.86 -32.02
C VAL A 26 23.58 -2.69 -31.33
N VAL A 27 24.26 -3.78 -31.00
CA VAL A 27 25.61 -3.77 -30.40
C VAL A 27 26.67 -3.38 -31.42
N GLU A 28 26.63 -3.92 -32.64
CA GLU A 28 27.54 -3.52 -33.73
C GLU A 28 27.31 -2.08 -34.17
N ALA A 29 26.05 -1.62 -34.27
CA ALA A 29 25.73 -0.21 -34.57
C ALA A 29 26.15 0.75 -33.45
N ALA A 30 26.25 0.27 -32.20
CA ALA A 30 26.79 1.04 -31.08
C ALA A 30 28.33 1.05 -31.05
N LEU A 31 28.98 0.10 -31.71
CA LEU A 31 30.44 -0.04 -31.76
C LEU A 31 31.07 0.61 -33.01
N ASP A 32 30.30 0.81 -34.09
CA ASP A 32 30.80 1.24 -35.38
C ASP A 32 30.08 2.50 -35.92
N ALA A 33 30.32 3.68 -35.33
CA ALA A 33 30.03 4.95 -35.99
C ALA A 33 30.70 6.17 -35.32
N GLU A 34 31.73 6.70 -35.98
CA GLU A 34 32.40 7.98 -35.77
C GLU A 34 31.49 9.23 -35.99
N SER A 35 30.26 9.25 -35.48
CA SER A 35 29.36 10.40 -35.66
C SER A 35 28.57 10.78 -34.40
N LEU A 36 29.28 11.07 -33.32
CA LEU A 36 28.71 11.77 -32.17
C LEU A 36 29.00 13.29 -32.26
N PRO A 37 27.97 14.16 -32.29
CA PRO A 37 28.15 15.61 -32.13
C PRO A 37 28.82 15.93 -30.80
N ARG A 38 29.68 16.96 -30.81
CA ARG A 38 30.61 17.41 -29.75
C ARG A 38 30.02 17.66 -28.34
N VAL A 39 28.75 17.37 -28.08
CA VAL A 39 28.10 17.53 -26.77
C VAL A 39 28.42 16.38 -25.81
N PHE A 40 28.76 15.18 -26.32
CA PHE A 40 29.09 14.03 -25.45
C PHE A 40 30.52 14.02 -24.88
N HIS A 41 31.42 14.89 -25.35
CA HIS A 41 32.77 15.01 -24.77
C HIS A 41 32.82 15.72 -23.40
N ARG A 42 31.70 16.18 -22.85
CA ARG A 42 31.66 16.81 -21.50
C ARG A 42 30.99 15.98 -20.40
N ALA A 43 30.57 14.75 -20.68
CA ALA A 43 29.94 13.87 -19.69
C ALA A 43 30.84 12.86 -18.92
N PRO A 44 32.14 12.61 -19.23
CA PRO A 44 32.87 11.55 -18.50
C PRO A 44 33.29 11.92 -17.06
N HIS A 45 33.15 13.19 -16.65
CA HIS A 45 33.57 13.63 -15.32
C HIS A 45 32.46 13.60 -14.25
N LYS A 46 31.26 13.03 -14.52
CA LYS A 46 30.13 13.15 -13.59
C LYS A 46 29.46 11.88 -13.05
N LEU A 47 29.77 10.65 -13.48
CA LEU A 47 29.02 9.47 -12.98
C LEU A 47 29.89 8.19 -12.86
N PRO A 48 30.37 7.82 -11.65
CA PRO A 48 31.12 6.58 -11.41
C PRO A 48 30.26 5.31 -11.20
N ILE A 49 28.93 5.41 -11.15
CA ILE A 49 28.07 4.40 -10.49
C ILE A 49 27.47 3.34 -11.45
N ILE A 50 27.57 3.49 -12.77
CA ILE A 50 26.79 2.65 -13.72
C ILE A 50 27.60 1.50 -14.33
N ARG A 51 28.93 1.53 -14.32
CA ARG A 51 29.73 0.55 -15.08
C ARG A 51 29.64 -0.89 -14.53
N GLY A 52 29.48 -1.07 -13.22
CA GLY A 52 29.36 -2.40 -12.62
C GLY A 52 27.97 -3.04 -12.72
N LYS A 53 26.91 -2.29 -13.07
CA LYS A 53 25.53 -2.83 -13.06
C LYS A 53 25.18 -3.58 -14.33
N VAL A 54 25.71 -3.20 -15.49
CA VAL A 54 25.34 -3.81 -16.78
C VAL A 54 25.91 -5.22 -16.89
N GLU A 55 27.15 -5.44 -16.46
CA GLU A 55 27.80 -6.76 -16.49
C GLU A 55 27.17 -7.72 -15.49
N THR A 56 26.81 -7.24 -14.29
CA THR A 56 26.05 -8.05 -13.31
C THR A 56 24.66 -8.40 -13.84
N LEU A 57 23.97 -7.45 -14.48
CA LEU A 57 22.64 -7.69 -15.07
C LEU A 57 22.70 -8.69 -16.23
N MET A 58 23.72 -8.59 -17.11
CA MET A 58 23.93 -9.53 -18.21
C MET A 58 24.27 -10.93 -17.71
N LYS A 59 25.09 -11.03 -16.66
CA LYS A 59 25.40 -12.31 -15.98
C LYS A 59 24.14 -12.94 -15.37
N GLU A 60 23.36 -12.17 -14.62
CA GLU A 60 22.11 -12.63 -14.00
C GLU A 60 21.05 -13.04 -15.04
N MET A 61 20.99 -12.34 -16.18
CA MET A 61 20.11 -12.72 -17.29
C MET A 61 20.56 -14.00 -18.00
N LEU A 62 21.86 -14.18 -18.22
CA LEU A 62 22.42 -15.41 -18.80
C LEU A 62 22.23 -16.62 -17.88
N GLU A 63 22.43 -16.43 -16.57
CA GLU A 63 22.15 -17.45 -15.55
C GLU A 63 20.65 -17.79 -15.49
N GLY A 64 19.77 -16.79 -15.63
CA GLY A 64 18.31 -16.98 -15.72
C GLY A 64 17.87 -17.75 -16.97
N VAL A 65 18.50 -17.50 -18.12
CA VAL A 65 18.26 -18.26 -19.36
C VAL A 65 18.74 -19.71 -19.23
N GLN A 66 19.89 -19.93 -18.56
CA GLN A 66 20.41 -21.27 -18.30
C GLN A 66 19.50 -22.05 -17.34
N LEU A 67 18.94 -21.38 -16.33
CA LEU A 67 17.98 -21.95 -15.38
C LEU A 67 16.65 -22.29 -16.06
N LEU A 68 16.14 -21.41 -16.93
CA LEU A 68 14.93 -21.66 -17.74
C LEU A 68 15.12 -22.83 -18.71
N ALA A 69 16.31 -22.98 -19.28
CA ALA A 69 16.66 -24.11 -20.13
C ALA A 69 16.73 -25.42 -19.32
N THR A 70 17.22 -25.41 -18.07
CA THR A 70 17.25 -26.61 -17.22
C THR A 70 15.88 -26.96 -16.64
N PHE A 71 15.05 -25.97 -16.28
CA PHE A 71 13.78 -26.18 -15.61
C PHE A 71 12.68 -26.73 -16.54
N LYS A 72 12.66 -26.34 -17.83
CA LYS A 72 11.72 -26.89 -18.83
C LYS A 72 12.12 -28.28 -19.37
N ILE A 73 13.31 -28.77 -19.04
CA ILE A 73 13.79 -30.10 -19.43
C ILE A 73 13.41 -31.18 -18.39
N MET A 74 12.94 -30.80 -17.19
CA MET A 74 12.49 -31.72 -16.15
C MET A 74 10.96 -31.89 -16.11
N THR A 75 10.36 -32.34 -17.22
CA THR A 75 9.05 -33.02 -17.17
C THR A 75 9.03 -34.18 -18.18
N ALA A 76 9.18 -35.39 -17.63
CA ALA A 76 8.74 -36.70 -18.11
C ALA A 76 9.12 -37.19 -19.54
N THR A 77 10.08 -38.13 -19.57
CA THR A 77 10.08 -39.37 -20.38
C THR A 77 10.37 -39.35 -21.90
N LYS A 78 11.17 -38.41 -22.41
CA LYS A 78 11.83 -38.57 -23.75
C LYS A 78 13.27 -38.06 -23.85
N VAL A 79 13.99 -37.99 -22.72
CA VAL A 79 15.35 -37.44 -22.67
C VAL A 79 16.41 -38.40 -23.22
N GLU A 80 16.19 -39.71 -23.21
CA GLU A 80 17.15 -40.67 -23.80
C GLU A 80 17.15 -40.70 -25.34
N GLU A 81 16.08 -40.22 -26.01
CA GLU A 81 16.06 -40.11 -27.48
C GLU A 81 16.59 -38.78 -28.01
N VAL A 82 16.51 -37.69 -27.23
CA VAL A 82 16.97 -36.35 -27.65
C VAL A 82 18.45 -36.11 -27.35
N ILE A 83 19.05 -36.83 -26.39
CA ILE A 83 20.49 -36.75 -26.11
C ILE A 83 21.36 -37.33 -27.24
N LYS A 84 20.78 -38.02 -28.22
CA LYS A 84 21.50 -38.56 -29.38
C LYS A 84 21.63 -37.63 -30.58
N THR A 85 21.13 -36.39 -30.52
CA THR A 85 21.36 -35.40 -31.58
C THR A 85 22.16 -34.21 -31.06
N ASP A 86 23.39 -34.11 -31.57
CA ASP A 86 24.41 -33.07 -31.33
C ASP A 86 23.83 -31.67 -31.03
N MET A 87 23.81 -31.31 -29.76
CA MET A 87 24.02 -29.94 -29.33
C MET A 87 25.36 -29.88 -28.62
N ASP A 88 26.32 -29.26 -29.32
CA ASP A 88 27.72 -29.21 -28.98
C ASP A 88 27.95 -28.40 -27.68
N LYS A 89 27.91 -29.11 -26.54
CA LYS A 89 28.29 -28.60 -25.21
C LYS A 89 29.66 -27.90 -25.23
N GLY A 90 30.52 -28.24 -26.19
CA GLY A 90 31.82 -27.62 -26.38
C GLY A 90 31.75 -26.14 -26.74
N LYS A 91 30.76 -25.71 -27.55
CA LYS A 91 30.65 -24.30 -27.96
C LYS A 91 30.25 -23.39 -26.83
N VAL A 92 29.27 -23.79 -26.01
CA VAL A 92 28.79 -22.98 -24.88
C VAL A 92 29.84 -22.90 -23.78
N ALA A 93 30.53 -24.02 -23.48
CA ALA A 93 31.63 -24.03 -22.53
C ALA A 93 32.82 -23.17 -22.99
N LYS A 94 33.11 -23.18 -24.31
CA LYS A 94 34.17 -22.37 -24.89
C LYS A 94 33.86 -20.87 -24.83
N THR A 95 32.63 -20.46 -25.12
CA THR A 95 32.23 -19.04 -25.01
C THR A 95 32.30 -18.52 -23.58
N ILE A 96 31.99 -19.34 -22.57
CA ILE A 96 32.12 -18.98 -21.16
C ILE A 96 33.60 -18.84 -20.76
N ALA A 97 34.46 -19.74 -21.23
CA ALA A 97 35.91 -19.66 -20.99
C ALA A 97 36.55 -18.44 -21.70
N ASP A 98 36.10 -18.13 -22.92
CA ASP A 98 36.60 -17.00 -23.70
C ASP A 98 36.22 -15.65 -23.06
N VAL A 99 35.03 -15.52 -22.46
CA VAL A 99 34.59 -14.32 -21.71
C VAL A 99 35.28 -14.21 -20.35
N ALA A 100 35.58 -15.33 -19.69
CA ALA A 100 36.32 -15.34 -18.43
C ALA A 100 37.81 -15.00 -18.59
N GLY A 101 38.36 -15.09 -19.81
CA GLY A 101 39.77 -14.83 -20.13
C GLY A 101 40.08 -13.39 -20.55
N TRP A 102 39.12 -12.47 -20.53
CA TRP A 102 39.36 -11.06 -20.90
C TRP A 102 40.15 -10.34 -19.81
N GLU A 103 41.23 -9.62 -20.19
CA GLU A 103 42.02 -8.83 -19.24
C GLU A 103 41.21 -7.63 -18.70
N PRO A 104 41.23 -7.38 -17.38
CA PRO A 104 40.58 -6.22 -16.78
C PRO A 104 41.13 -4.91 -17.35
N SER A 105 40.27 -3.96 -17.67
CA SER A 105 40.68 -2.67 -18.25
C SER A 105 41.33 -1.71 -17.23
N VAL A 106 41.73 -2.19 -16.06
CA VAL A 106 42.43 -1.43 -15.01
C VAL A 106 43.57 -2.30 -14.48
N PRO A 107 44.82 -1.82 -14.43
CA PRO A 107 45.91 -2.58 -13.88
C PRO A 107 45.75 -2.79 -12.36
N ASP A 108 46.10 -3.98 -11.86
CA ASP A 108 45.91 -4.40 -10.46
C ASP A 108 46.70 -3.58 -9.41
N HIS A 109 47.53 -2.62 -9.83
CA HIS A 109 48.34 -1.78 -8.96
C HIS A 109 47.69 -0.43 -8.60
N VAL A 110 46.39 -0.25 -8.84
CA VAL A 110 45.67 0.98 -8.43
C VAL A 110 45.16 0.93 -6.98
N PHE A 111 45.25 -0.21 -6.29
CA PHE A 111 44.69 -0.37 -4.93
C PHE A 111 45.70 -0.72 -3.83
N ASP A 112 46.98 -0.86 -4.12
CA ASP A 112 48.02 -1.00 -3.10
C ASP A 112 48.82 0.29 -2.96
N GLU A 113 48.33 1.18 -2.09
CA GLU A 113 49.11 1.88 -1.04
C GLU A 113 48.38 3.15 -0.56
N GLY A 114 48.21 3.24 0.76
CA GLY A 114 48.30 4.52 1.47
C GLY A 114 47.00 5.28 1.78
N ARG A 115 46.80 5.50 3.08
CA ARG A 115 46.00 6.55 3.75
C ARG A 115 45.70 7.79 2.87
N TYR A 116 44.44 8.21 2.82
CA TYR A 116 44.08 9.58 2.40
C TYR A 116 43.25 10.31 3.43
N THR A 117 43.76 11.51 3.75
CA THR A 117 43.16 12.60 4.52
C THR A 117 42.22 13.36 3.60
N VAL A 118 40.98 13.63 4.03
CA VAL A 118 40.05 14.49 3.27
C VAL A 118 40.17 15.93 3.78
N SER A 119 40.68 16.81 2.93
CA SER A 119 40.59 18.27 3.07
C SER A 119 39.39 18.77 2.26
N ILE A 120 38.48 19.48 2.92
CA ILE A 120 37.41 20.23 2.26
C ILE A 120 37.72 21.72 2.40
N SER A 121 37.98 22.36 1.26
CA SER A 121 37.97 23.81 1.10
C SER A 121 36.60 24.24 0.59
N GLY A 122 35.99 25.21 1.27
CA GLY A 122 34.71 25.81 0.90
C GLY A 122 34.66 27.27 1.33
N SER A 123 34.45 28.15 0.36
CA SER A 123 34.46 29.60 0.49
C SER A 123 33.12 30.16 0.98
N GLY A 124 33.17 30.95 2.06
CA GLY A 124 32.32 32.13 2.21
C GLY A 124 31.05 32.02 3.08
N HIS A 125 31.15 32.72 4.22
CA HIS A 125 30.16 33.61 4.86
C HIS A 125 29.57 33.22 6.23
N HIS A 126 30.02 34.05 7.19
CA HIS A 126 29.41 34.54 8.44
C HIS A 126 29.21 33.60 9.64
N ILE A 127 30.19 33.66 10.56
CA ILE A 127 29.90 33.71 12.00
C ILE A 127 30.53 34.99 12.53
N VAL A 128 29.67 35.92 12.96
CA VAL A 128 30.04 37.10 13.73
C VAL A 128 30.32 36.63 15.16
N ALA A 129 31.54 36.83 15.65
CA ALA A 129 31.84 36.78 17.08
C ALA A 129 32.47 38.11 17.47
N GLN A 130 31.72 38.91 18.22
CA GLN A 130 32.21 40.10 18.91
C GLN A 130 32.97 39.67 20.18
N GLY A 131 34.16 40.21 20.37
CA GLY A 131 34.97 40.08 21.58
C GLY A 131 36.30 40.81 21.42
N GLU A 132 36.59 41.73 22.34
CA GLU A 132 37.67 42.71 22.25
C GLU A 132 39.08 42.10 22.33
N ASN A 133 39.98 42.63 21.48
CA ASN A 133 41.44 42.44 21.39
C ASN A 133 41.94 41.55 20.23
N VAL A 134 41.95 42.14 19.02
CA VAL A 134 42.72 41.63 17.88
C VAL A 134 43.83 42.62 17.55
N LYS A 135 45.10 42.24 17.76
CA LYS A 135 46.23 42.86 17.06
C LYS A 135 46.55 42.02 15.83
N GLN A 136 46.41 42.67 14.68
CA GLN A 136 46.71 42.15 13.34
C GLN A 136 48.19 42.40 13.04
N SER A 137 48.93 41.37 12.63
CA SER A 137 50.26 41.52 12.04
C SER A 137 50.35 40.67 10.78
N ASN A 138 50.54 41.33 9.64
CA ASN A 138 50.72 40.73 8.32
C ASN A 138 52.19 40.38 8.08
N LEU A 139 52.48 39.14 7.70
CA LEU A 139 53.73 38.73 7.06
C LEU A 139 53.37 37.84 5.85
N LYS A 140 54.16 38.00 4.78
CA LYS A 140 53.97 37.36 3.47
C LYS A 140 54.11 35.84 3.58
N ASP A 141 53.36 35.16 2.71
CA ASP A 141 53.32 33.71 2.50
C ASP A 141 52.46 32.90 3.50
N ASN A 142 51.14 33.05 3.33
CA ASN A 142 49.99 32.18 3.68
C ASN A 142 50.21 30.86 4.48
N ALA A 143 50.94 30.88 5.59
CA ALA A 143 50.92 29.85 6.62
C ALA A 143 50.34 30.44 7.91
N ARG A 144 49.22 29.89 8.39
CA ARG A 144 48.70 30.19 9.75
C ARG A 144 49.04 29.02 10.66
N GLN A 145 50.05 29.21 11.49
CA GLN A 145 50.30 28.41 12.69
C GLN A 145 49.52 29.05 13.84
N ILE A 146 48.65 28.28 14.50
CA ILE A 146 48.09 28.66 15.80
C ILE A 146 48.82 27.80 16.82
N ASP A 147 49.85 28.37 17.44
CA ASP A 147 50.43 27.83 18.66
C ASP A 147 49.51 28.18 19.83
N ILE A 148 48.91 27.16 20.45
CA ILE A 148 48.32 27.30 21.79
C ILE A 148 49.37 26.77 22.77
N THR A 149 50.25 27.66 23.21
CA THR A 149 51.01 27.48 24.46
C THR A 149 50.17 28.10 25.59
N GLY A 150 49.59 27.24 26.42
CA GLY A 150 48.77 27.65 27.57
C GLY A 150 48.82 26.58 28.65
N ASN A 151 49.59 26.86 29.69
CA ASN A 151 49.95 26.00 30.81
C ASN A 151 48.82 25.16 31.39
N TYR A 152 49.14 23.87 31.57
CA TYR A 152 48.50 22.96 32.51
C TYR A 152 48.56 23.54 33.93
N TYR A 153 47.40 23.69 34.56
CA TYR A 153 47.27 23.61 36.01
C TYR A 153 46.31 22.47 36.33
N GLU A 154 46.83 21.45 37.02
CA GLU A 154 46.07 20.34 37.57
C GLU A 154 45.13 20.81 38.69
N GLY A 155 43.87 20.39 38.62
CA GLY A 155 42.88 20.46 39.70
C GLY A 155 41.74 19.49 39.39
N PRO A 156 41.37 18.55 40.29
CA PRO A 156 40.62 17.35 39.90
C PRO A 156 39.10 17.55 39.83
N THR A 157 38.49 16.81 38.90
CA THR A 157 37.10 16.28 38.90
C THR A 157 35.91 17.26 38.88
N ASN A 158 35.30 17.47 37.68
CA ASN A 158 33.85 17.23 37.40
C ASN A 158 33.29 17.83 36.08
N VAL A 159 34.09 18.39 35.17
CA VAL A 159 33.52 19.08 33.98
C VAL A 159 33.37 18.17 32.75
N ARG A 160 34.14 17.07 32.63
CA ARG A 160 34.06 16.15 31.46
C ARG A 160 32.80 15.28 31.42
N SER A 161 32.18 14.99 32.55
CA SER A 161 30.95 14.17 32.60
C SER A 161 29.74 14.94 32.10
N VAL A 162 29.62 16.24 32.43
CA VAL A 162 28.46 17.07 32.06
C VAL A 162 28.42 17.36 30.56
N GLN A 163 29.57 17.62 29.93
CA GLN A 163 29.63 17.91 28.49
C GLN A 163 29.33 16.67 27.63
N ASN A 164 29.84 15.49 28.01
CA ASN A 164 29.50 14.22 27.35
C ASN A 164 28.03 13.81 27.59
N TYR A 165 27.45 14.16 28.76
CA TYR A 165 26.03 13.91 29.04
C TYR A 165 25.12 14.82 28.19
N ILE A 166 25.47 16.10 28.02
CA ILE A 166 24.69 17.05 27.21
C ILE A 166 24.80 16.70 25.71
N PHE A 167 25.99 16.33 25.22
CA PHE A 167 26.18 15.94 23.81
C PHE A 167 25.47 14.62 23.49
N SER A 168 25.57 13.60 24.37
CA SER A 168 24.89 12.31 24.19
C SER A 168 23.37 12.41 24.33
N GLN A 169 22.84 13.27 25.21
CA GLN A 169 21.40 13.54 25.27
C GLN A 169 20.88 14.29 24.04
N SER A 170 21.67 15.20 23.45
CA SER A 170 21.28 15.88 22.20
C SER A 170 21.24 14.89 21.02
N SER A 171 22.26 14.04 20.88
CA SER A 171 22.36 13.00 19.84
C SER A 171 21.22 11.98 19.95
N LYS A 172 20.91 11.46 21.15
CA LYS A 172 19.79 10.52 21.36
C LYS A 172 18.43 11.15 21.10
N LYS A 173 18.26 12.45 21.40
CA LYS A 173 17.03 13.18 21.14
C LYS A 173 16.83 13.39 19.63
N ASP A 174 17.91 13.65 18.90
CA ASP A 174 17.89 13.80 17.44
C ASP A 174 17.62 12.47 16.73
N GLU A 175 18.18 11.36 17.22
CA GLU A 175 17.91 10.01 16.73
C GLU A 175 16.48 9.55 17.01
N SER A 176 15.96 9.82 18.21
CA SER A 176 14.57 9.53 18.55
C SER A 176 13.60 10.26 17.61
N GLN A 177 13.91 11.51 17.26
CA GLN A 177 13.13 12.26 16.28
C GLN A 177 13.26 11.69 14.87
N ALA A 178 14.48 11.31 14.45
CA ALA A 178 14.70 10.67 13.16
C ALA A 178 13.95 9.33 13.04
N CYS A 179 13.93 8.54 14.11
CA CYS A 179 13.17 7.30 14.23
C CYS A 179 11.66 7.56 14.10
N MET A 180 11.13 8.54 14.83
CA MET A 180 9.71 8.92 14.71
C MET A 180 9.32 9.35 13.29
N ARG A 181 10.18 10.15 12.62
CA ARG A 181 9.95 10.56 11.22
C ARG A 181 10.02 9.37 10.27
N ALA A 182 10.94 8.45 10.50
CA ALA A 182 11.10 7.25 9.69
C ALA A 182 9.94 6.26 9.87
N LEU A 183 9.29 6.23 11.04
CA LEU A 183 8.12 5.39 11.30
C LEU A 183 6.80 6.05 10.85
N PHE A 184 6.73 7.37 10.83
CA PHE A 184 5.50 8.08 10.47
C PHE A 184 5.08 7.80 9.02
N LEU A 185 3.79 7.53 8.82
CA LEU A 185 3.15 7.35 7.51
C LEU A 185 1.86 8.17 7.43
N THR A 186 1.04 8.05 8.47
CA THR A 186 -0.23 8.72 8.66
C THR A 186 -0.50 8.92 10.16
N ASP A 187 -1.37 9.86 10.52
CA ASP A 187 -1.88 10.01 11.88
C ASP A 187 -3.23 9.28 12.00
N PRO A 188 -3.35 8.25 12.87
CA PRO A 188 -4.59 7.48 13.03
C PRO A 188 -5.80 8.32 13.49
N SER A 189 -5.58 9.47 14.12
CA SER A 189 -6.65 10.38 14.54
C SER A 189 -7.21 11.15 13.34
N ASP A 190 -6.32 11.61 12.44
CA ASP A 190 -6.70 12.25 11.18
C ASP A 190 -7.36 11.23 10.26
N ASP A 191 -6.88 9.99 10.22
CA ASP A 191 -7.52 8.91 9.47
C ASP A 191 -8.95 8.64 9.92
N ARG A 192 -9.17 8.59 11.24
CA ARG A 192 -10.52 8.46 11.83
C ARG A 192 -11.40 9.64 11.45
N ALA A 193 -10.89 10.87 11.55
CA ALA A 193 -11.64 12.07 11.16
C ALA A 193 -11.99 12.07 9.67
N LYS A 194 -11.06 11.68 8.80
CA LYS A 194 -11.26 11.57 7.35
C LYS A 194 -12.30 10.49 7.00
N LEU A 195 -12.36 9.40 7.77
CA LEU A 195 -13.39 8.37 7.63
C LEU A 195 -14.78 8.88 8.02
N VAL A 196 -14.90 9.63 9.13
CA VAL A 196 -16.17 10.25 9.56
C VAL A 196 -16.66 11.27 8.53
N ASP A 197 -15.76 12.11 8.02
CA ASP A 197 -16.08 13.08 6.96
C ASP A 197 -16.57 12.39 5.68
N THR A 198 -15.89 11.31 5.26
CA THR A 198 -16.20 10.61 4.01
C THR A 198 -17.46 9.75 4.10
N LYS A 199 -17.69 9.05 5.23
CA LYS A 199 -18.82 8.13 5.40
C LYS A 199 -20.04 8.78 6.07
N GLY A 200 -19.89 10.01 6.57
CA GLY A 200 -20.88 10.74 7.35
C GLY A 200 -20.81 10.42 8.84
N ALA A 201 -21.39 11.31 9.66
CA ALA A 201 -21.46 11.12 11.10
C ALA A 201 -22.29 9.87 11.47
N ARG A 202 -21.89 9.18 12.54
CA ARG A 202 -22.66 8.07 13.12
C ARG A 202 -24.01 8.60 13.59
N VAL A 203 -25.09 7.90 13.23
CA VAL A 203 -26.43 8.23 13.73
C VAL A 203 -26.54 7.95 15.22
N ASP A 204 -27.08 8.90 15.97
CA ASP A 204 -27.26 8.77 17.40
C ASP A 204 -28.10 7.55 17.78
N GLY A 205 -27.69 6.91 18.87
CA GLY A 205 -28.30 5.67 19.33
C GLY A 205 -27.83 4.39 18.62
N THR A 206 -27.10 4.48 17.50
CA THR A 206 -26.51 3.30 16.84
C THR A 206 -25.23 2.81 17.52
N CYS A 207 -24.87 1.56 17.29
CA CYS A 207 -23.71 0.82 17.82
C CYS A 207 -23.72 0.58 19.33
N LYS A 208 -24.66 1.17 20.09
CA LYS A 208 -24.70 1.07 21.56
C LYS A 208 -24.86 -0.37 22.07
N TRP A 209 -25.51 -1.23 21.30
CA TRP A 209 -25.76 -2.64 21.66
C TRP A 209 -24.46 -3.42 21.96
N ILE A 210 -23.33 -3.04 21.35
CA ILE A 210 -22.05 -3.74 21.58
C ILE A 210 -21.61 -3.64 23.04
N THR A 211 -21.90 -2.53 23.71
CA THR A 211 -21.53 -2.29 25.11
C THR A 211 -22.27 -3.21 26.07
N THR A 212 -23.43 -3.73 25.66
CA THR A 212 -24.21 -4.70 26.41
C THR A 212 -23.86 -6.15 26.08
N ASN A 213 -23.11 -6.40 25.00
CA ASN A 213 -22.78 -7.75 24.55
C ASN A 213 -21.87 -8.49 25.56
N PRO A 214 -22.20 -9.73 25.97
CA PRO A 214 -21.42 -10.48 26.96
C PRO A 214 -19.96 -10.73 26.55
N LEU A 215 -19.70 -11.01 25.26
CA LEU A 215 -18.35 -11.27 24.76
C LEU A 215 -17.51 -9.99 24.80
N TYR A 216 -18.10 -8.83 24.48
CA TYR A 216 -17.43 -7.54 24.60
C TYR A 216 -17.10 -7.19 26.06
N LYS A 217 -18.06 -7.37 26.99
CA LYS A 217 -17.82 -7.12 28.42
C LYS A 217 -16.74 -8.04 28.99
N SER A 218 -16.78 -9.32 28.66
CA SER A 218 -15.76 -10.30 29.05
C SER A 218 -14.39 -9.89 28.52
N TRP A 219 -14.31 -9.53 27.24
CA TRP A 219 -13.08 -9.04 26.62
C TRP A 219 -12.54 -7.77 27.30
N LEU A 220 -13.38 -6.79 27.65
CA LEU A 220 -12.96 -5.54 28.29
C LEU A 220 -12.31 -5.77 29.67
N CYS A 221 -12.81 -6.75 30.42
CA CYS A 221 -12.30 -7.11 31.75
C CYS A 221 -11.11 -8.09 31.71
N SER A 222 -10.82 -8.69 30.56
CA SER A 222 -9.73 -9.68 30.41
C SER A 222 -8.34 -9.06 30.54
N HIS A 223 -7.34 -9.91 30.82
CA HIS A 223 -5.93 -9.51 30.97
C HIS A 223 -5.21 -9.42 29.62
N SER A 224 -5.45 -10.31 28.66
CA SER A 224 -4.95 -10.18 27.29
C SER A 224 -5.83 -11.04 26.39
N GLN A 225 -6.55 -10.43 25.46
CA GLN A 225 -7.51 -11.16 24.63
C GLN A 225 -7.77 -10.45 23.30
N LEU A 226 -7.98 -11.25 22.26
CA LEU A 226 -8.48 -10.79 20.97
C LEU A 226 -10.01 -10.95 20.94
N LEU A 227 -10.71 -9.93 20.48
CA LEU A 227 -12.13 -10.01 20.11
C LEU A 227 -12.27 -9.74 18.62
N TRP A 228 -12.86 -10.68 17.89
CA TRP A 228 -13.09 -10.54 16.46
C TRP A 228 -14.53 -10.14 16.15
N LEU A 229 -14.72 -8.95 15.61
CA LEU A 229 -15.99 -8.47 15.08
C LEU A 229 -16.01 -8.71 13.56
N SER A 230 -16.99 -9.46 13.08
CA SER A 230 -17.09 -9.76 11.65
C SER A 230 -18.48 -9.57 11.09
N GLY A 231 -18.56 -9.22 9.81
CA GLY A 231 -19.83 -9.06 9.13
C GLY A 231 -19.67 -8.84 7.63
N GLY A 232 -20.76 -9.04 6.90
CA GLY A 232 -20.84 -8.83 5.46
C GLY A 232 -20.56 -7.37 5.04
N PRO A 233 -20.45 -7.12 3.72
CA PRO A 233 -20.33 -5.76 3.19
C PRO A 233 -21.51 -4.89 3.61
N GLY A 234 -21.26 -3.61 3.88
CA GLY A 234 -22.32 -2.64 4.19
C GLY A 234 -23.07 -2.84 5.51
N LYS A 235 -22.65 -3.77 6.38
CA LYS A 235 -23.26 -4.02 7.71
C LYS A 235 -22.84 -3.02 8.81
N GLY A 236 -22.11 -1.95 8.48
CA GLY A 236 -21.74 -0.90 9.45
C GLY A 236 -20.47 -1.16 10.27
N LYS A 237 -19.62 -2.12 9.89
CA LYS A 237 -18.35 -2.46 10.56
C LYS A 237 -17.47 -1.25 10.92
N THR A 238 -17.17 -0.40 9.94
CA THR A 238 -16.34 0.80 10.17
C THR A 238 -17.00 1.78 11.15
N MET A 239 -18.33 1.93 11.12
CA MET A 239 -19.01 2.82 12.09
C MET A 239 -18.96 2.22 13.50
N LEU A 240 -19.05 0.90 13.62
CA LEU A 240 -18.90 0.19 14.88
C LEU A 240 -17.46 0.31 15.42
N SER A 241 -16.43 0.19 14.58
CA SER A 241 -15.04 0.36 15.01
C SER A 241 -14.71 1.79 15.42
N ILE A 242 -15.26 2.81 14.73
CA ILE A 242 -15.16 4.21 15.16
C ILE A 242 -15.81 4.40 16.55
N PHE A 243 -17.03 3.89 16.74
CA PHE A 243 -17.71 3.94 18.04
C PHE A 243 -16.87 3.27 19.14
N LEU A 244 -16.32 2.09 18.89
CA LEU A 244 -15.47 1.38 19.84
C LEU A 244 -14.18 2.15 20.13
N ALA A 245 -13.57 2.75 19.12
CA ALA A 245 -12.38 3.56 19.27
C ALA A 245 -12.64 4.76 20.18
N GLU A 246 -13.74 5.49 19.99
CA GLU A 246 -14.14 6.61 20.85
C GLU A 246 -14.36 6.15 22.32
N GLN A 247 -15.06 5.03 22.52
CA GLN A 247 -15.34 4.49 23.86
C GLN A 247 -14.06 4.02 24.56
N LEU A 248 -13.18 3.31 23.86
CA LEU A 248 -11.94 2.78 24.42
C LEU A 248 -10.92 3.89 24.67
N GLU A 249 -10.87 4.90 23.80
CA GLU A 249 -10.06 6.10 24.03
C GLU A 249 -10.50 6.84 25.29
N HIS A 250 -11.82 7.00 25.50
CA HIS A 250 -12.35 7.61 26.71
C HIS A 250 -12.05 6.75 27.95
N THR A 251 -12.21 5.43 27.84
CA THR A 251 -11.91 4.49 28.93
C THR A 251 -10.43 4.54 29.32
N ALA A 252 -9.52 4.55 28.34
CA ALA A 252 -8.08 4.63 28.58
C ALA A 252 -7.65 5.94 29.24
N LYS A 253 -8.33 7.07 28.96
CA LYS A 253 -8.07 8.36 29.63
C LYS A 253 -8.45 8.34 31.11
N ASN A 254 -9.42 7.51 31.50
CA ASN A 254 -9.93 7.43 32.87
C ASN A 254 -9.27 6.34 33.71
N LEU A 255 -8.48 5.44 33.09
CA LEU A 255 -7.75 4.38 33.77
C LEU A 255 -6.26 4.73 33.86
N PRO A 256 -5.61 4.52 35.02
CA PRO A 256 -4.19 4.77 35.14
C PRO A 256 -3.39 3.85 34.20
N ASP A 257 -2.30 4.38 33.65
CA ASP A 257 -1.32 3.67 32.85
C ASP A 257 -1.87 2.82 31.69
N THR A 258 -3.02 3.21 31.16
CA THR A 258 -3.68 2.54 30.04
C THR A 258 -3.48 3.33 28.75
N LEU A 259 -2.98 2.66 27.70
CA LEU A 259 -2.85 3.25 26.37
C LEU A 259 -3.98 2.81 25.46
N PHE A 260 -4.35 3.69 24.53
CA PHE A 260 -5.26 3.37 23.44
C PHE A 260 -4.56 3.57 22.10
N LEU A 261 -4.62 2.55 21.25
CA LEU A 261 -4.12 2.52 19.89
C LEU A 261 -5.27 2.25 18.92
N GLN A 262 -5.18 2.82 17.74
CA GLN A 262 -6.12 2.53 16.66
C GLN A 262 -5.41 2.46 15.32
N TYR A 263 -5.96 1.66 14.41
CA TYR A 263 -5.55 1.64 13.02
C TYR A 263 -6.75 1.32 12.14
N PHE A 264 -6.93 2.11 11.09
CA PHE A 264 -7.99 1.88 10.11
C PHE A 264 -7.32 1.56 8.78
N CYS A 265 -7.48 0.35 8.28
CA CYS A 265 -6.97 -0.04 6.98
C CYS A 265 -7.82 0.60 5.86
N ASP A 266 -7.18 0.85 4.72
CA ASP A 266 -7.85 1.33 3.52
C ASP A 266 -7.07 0.80 2.31
N ASN A 267 -7.69 -0.05 1.49
CA ASN A 267 -7.01 -0.60 0.32
C ASN A 267 -6.67 0.44 -0.76
N LYS A 268 -7.24 1.65 -0.66
CA LYS A 268 -6.96 2.76 -1.58
C LYS A 268 -5.76 3.60 -1.17
N ASP A 269 -5.22 3.36 0.03
CA ASP A 269 -4.06 4.07 0.54
C ASP A 269 -2.92 3.10 0.83
N GLU A 270 -1.84 3.19 0.04
CA GLU A 270 -0.62 2.40 0.21
C GLU A 270 0.02 2.59 1.59
N LYS A 271 -0.29 3.71 2.27
CA LYS A 271 0.14 3.97 3.63
C LYS A 271 -0.75 3.29 4.68
N ARG A 272 -1.74 2.49 4.27
CA ARG A 272 -2.74 1.86 5.16
C ARG A 272 -3.20 0.48 4.71
N ASN A 273 -2.50 -0.17 3.76
CA ASN A 273 -2.93 -1.41 3.13
C ASN A 273 -2.00 -2.62 3.34
N SER A 274 -1.10 -2.61 4.32
CA SER A 274 -0.23 -3.78 4.62
C SER A 274 0.03 -3.98 6.10
N GLY A 275 0.32 -5.23 6.47
CA GLY A 275 0.74 -5.63 7.82
C GLY A 275 2.03 -4.95 8.28
N VAL A 276 2.98 -4.70 7.37
CA VAL A 276 4.20 -3.92 7.66
C VAL A 276 3.82 -2.53 8.16
N VAL A 277 2.90 -1.89 7.44
CA VAL A 277 2.47 -0.52 7.69
C VAL A 277 1.63 -0.43 8.97
N ILE A 278 0.77 -1.42 9.25
CA ILE A 278 0.06 -1.53 10.53
C ILE A 278 1.03 -1.60 11.71
N VAL A 279 1.99 -2.54 11.68
CA VAL A 279 2.94 -2.71 12.80
C VAL A 279 3.78 -1.46 12.99
N ARG A 280 4.26 -0.86 11.89
CA ARG A 280 4.97 0.42 11.91
C ARG A 280 4.16 1.54 12.56
N GLY A 281 2.88 1.67 12.22
CA GLY A 281 1.97 2.65 12.82
C GLY A 281 1.67 2.39 14.30
N LEU A 282 1.58 1.12 14.72
CA LEU A 282 1.39 0.76 16.13
C LEU A 282 2.63 1.09 16.97
N ILE A 283 3.83 0.78 16.48
CA ILE A 283 5.10 1.16 17.13
C ILE A 283 5.17 2.67 17.27
N TRP A 284 4.88 3.42 16.19
CA TRP A 284 4.91 4.88 16.21
C TRP A 284 3.99 5.46 17.30
N GLN A 285 2.75 4.95 17.41
CA GLN A 285 1.80 5.39 18.45
C GLN A 285 2.30 5.06 19.87
N LEU A 286 2.90 3.88 20.08
CA LEU A 286 3.47 3.48 21.37
C LEU A 286 4.61 4.42 21.78
N LEU A 287 5.56 4.69 20.89
CA LEU A 287 6.70 5.58 21.13
C LEU A 287 6.26 7.04 21.37
N GLN A 288 5.22 7.49 20.66
CA GLN A 288 4.64 8.82 20.86
C GLN A 288 4.07 8.98 22.28
N LYS A 289 3.36 7.95 22.77
CA LYS A 289 2.68 7.98 24.08
C LYS A 289 3.63 7.67 25.24
N ARG A 290 4.67 6.85 25.02
CA ARG A 290 5.65 6.43 26.04
C ARG A 290 7.07 6.45 25.45
N ARG A 291 7.80 7.54 25.72
CA ARG A 291 9.17 7.72 25.20
C ARG A 291 10.19 6.72 25.75
N GLN A 292 9.96 6.12 26.90
CA GLN A 292 10.88 5.13 27.46
C GLN A 292 11.04 3.90 26.55
N LEU A 293 10.04 3.63 25.71
CA LEU A 293 10.02 2.50 24.78
C LEU A 293 11.02 2.63 23.62
N PHE A 294 11.67 3.79 23.44
CA PHE A 294 12.73 3.95 22.43
C PHE A 294 13.89 2.96 22.63
N VAL A 295 14.08 2.44 23.85
CA VAL A 295 15.08 1.41 24.16
C VAL A 295 14.96 0.16 23.28
N HIS A 296 13.75 -0.17 22.81
CA HIS A 296 13.49 -1.37 21.99
C HIS A 296 13.78 -1.20 20.50
N ILE A 297 13.88 0.05 20.02
CA ILE A 297 14.02 0.34 18.58
C ILE A 297 15.34 1.02 18.24
N LEU A 298 15.86 1.91 19.09
CA LEU A 298 17.07 2.67 18.80
C LEU A 298 18.28 1.78 18.45
N PRO A 299 18.55 0.66 19.15
CA PRO A 299 19.66 -0.22 18.78
C PRO A 299 19.55 -0.75 17.34
N SER A 300 18.33 -1.12 16.92
CA SER A 300 18.11 -1.59 15.54
C SER A 300 18.11 -0.45 14.52
N PHE A 301 17.85 0.79 14.95
CA PHE A 301 17.85 1.98 14.10
C PHE A 301 19.26 2.54 13.86
N GLU A 302 20.19 2.31 14.80
CA GLU A 302 21.60 2.69 14.71
C GLU A 302 22.40 1.72 13.81
N ASP A 303 22.15 0.41 13.93
CA ASP A 303 22.94 -0.63 13.25
C ASP A 303 22.54 -0.90 11.79
N ARG A 304 21.33 -0.49 11.36
CA ARG A 304 20.76 -0.84 10.06
C ARG A 304 20.52 0.36 9.18
N ASP A 305 20.47 0.12 7.87
CA ASP A 305 19.87 1.07 6.95
C ASP A 305 18.42 1.34 7.39
N LYS A 306 18.10 2.61 7.66
CA LYS A 306 16.78 3.09 8.10
C LYS A 306 15.66 2.60 7.17
N THR A 307 15.95 2.43 5.88
CA THR A 307 15.01 1.91 4.90
C THR A 307 14.72 0.42 5.09
N GLN A 308 15.71 -0.39 5.48
CA GLN A 308 15.51 -1.82 5.76
C GLN A 308 14.73 -2.05 7.06
N LEU A 309 14.97 -1.23 8.09
CA LEU A 309 14.22 -1.34 9.36
C LEU A 309 12.73 -1.11 9.14
N THR A 310 12.38 -0.10 8.34
CA THR A 310 10.99 0.36 8.16
C THR A 310 10.20 -0.44 7.13
N THR A 311 10.84 -1.37 6.42
CA THR A 311 10.22 -2.21 5.38
C THR A 311 10.19 -3.71 5.75
N SER A 312 11.05 -4.19 6.66
CA SER A 312 11.06 -5.58 7.10
C SER A 312 9.95 -5.87 8.12
N PHE A 313 8.97 -6.70 7.71
CA PHE A 313 7.89 -7.16 8.59
C PHE A 313 8.43 -7.87 9.84
N GLU A 314 9.38 -8.80 9.66
CA GLU A 314 9.92 -9.63 10.74
C GLU A 314 10.68 -8.79 11.77
N THR A 315 11.42 -7.77 11.31
CA THR A 315 12.14 -6.86 12.20
C THR A 315 11.17 -5.98 12.99
N LEU A 316 10.18 -5.38 12.32
CA LEU A 316 9.16 -4.55 12.96
C LEU A 316 8.33 -5.36 13.95
N TRP A 317 7.94 -6.59 13.61
CA TRP A 317 7.19 -7.44 14.52
C TRP A 317 7.97 -7.74 15.80
N ARG A 318 9.27 -8.08 15.69
CA ARG A 318 10.12 -8.32 16.87
C ARG A 318 10.22 -7.09 17.77
N ILE A 319 10.34 -5.90 17.18
CA ILE A 319 10.37 -4.63 17.93
C ILE A 319 9.03 -4.36 18.60
N PHE A 320 7.92 -4.56 17.88
CA PHE A 320 6.58 -4.41 18.42
C PHE A 320 6.34 -5.37 19.59
N GLU A 321 6.71 -6.63 19.44
CA GLU A 321 6.59 -7.65 20.49
C GLU A 321 7.44 -7.32 21.73
N ALA A 322 8.68 -6.85 21.55
CA ALA A 322 9.51 -6.40 22.66
C ALA A 322 8.89 -5.17 23.36
N THR A 323 8.38 -4.22 22.57
CA THR A 323 7.75 -2.99 23.07
C THR A 323 6.48 -3.30 23.86
N ILE A 324 5.59 -4.15 23.35
CA ILE A 324 4.31 -4.46 23.98
C ILE A 324 4.47 -5.34 25.22
N ARG A 325 5.60 -6.05 25.37
CA ARG A 325 5.92 -6.84 26.56
C ARG A 325 6.65 -6.04 27.64
N ASP A 326 7.00 -4.78 27.39
CA ASP A 326 7.68 -3.95 28.37
C ASP A 326 6.78 -3.69 29.60
N PRO A 327 7.25 -3.95 30.83
CA PRO A 327 6.47 -3.75 32.05
C PRO A 327 6.02 -2.30 32.29
N ILE A 328 6.62 -1.31 31.62
CA ILE A 328 6.15 0.08 31.68
C ILE A 328 4.76 0.24 31.06
N LEU A 329 4.36 -0.70 30.22
CA LEU A 329 3.01 -0.80 29.70
C LEU A 329 2.18 -1.67 30.64
N CYS A 330 1.25 -1.05 31.37
CA CYS A 330 0.33 -1.81 32.22
C CYS A 330 -0.81 -2.41 31.38
N ARG A 331 -1.48 -1.59 30.58
CA ARG A 331 -2.60 -2.00 29.73
C ARG A 331 -2.63 -1.25 28.42
N VAL A 332 -2.99 -1.94 27.34
CA VAL A 332 -3.14 -1.40 25.99
C VAL A 332 -4.44 -1.91 25.37
N PHE A 333 -5.33 -0.98 25.03
CA PHE A 333 -6.47 -1.24 24.15
C PHE A 333 -6.07 -0.93 22.71
N CYS A 334 -6.37 -1.83 21.78
CA CYS A 334 -6.06 -1.64 20.35
C CYS A 334 -7.28 -1.99 19.49
N VAL A 335 -7.63 -1.12 18.54
CA VAL A 335 -8.66 -1.37 17.52
C VAL A 335 -8.03 -1.39 16.14
N LEU A 336 -8.21 -2.49 15.40
CA LEU A 336 -7.80 -2.63 14.01
C LEU A 336 -9.06 -2.82 13.14
N ASP A 337 -9.38 -1.85 12.28
CA ASP A 337 -10.51 -1.90 11.35
C ASP A 337 -10.04 -2.21 9.93
N GLY A 338 -10.80 -3.04 9.21
CA GLY A 338 -10.62 -3.26 7.78
C GLY A 338 -9.42 -4.14 7.43
N LEU A 339 -9.00 -5.06 8.31
CA LEU A 339 -7.85 -5.93 8.01
C LEU A 339 -7.98 -6.72 6.69
N ASP A 340 -9.21 -7.03 6.25
CA ASP A 340 -9.49 -7.65 4.95
C ASP A 340 -9.14 -6.76 3.73
N GLU A 341 -8.80 -5.49 3.97
CA GLU A 341 -8.38 -4.52 2.96
C GLU A 341 -6.84 -4.44 2.83
N CYS A 342 -6.09 -5.23 3.59
CA CYS A 342 -4.63 -5.33 3.46
C CYS A 342 -4.19 -6.37 2.43
N ASP A 343 -2.94 -6.26 1.98
CA ASP A 343 -2.32 -7.31 1.16
C ASP A 343 -2.31 -8.66 1.90
N LEU A 344 -2.64 -9.71 1.16
CA LEU A 344 -2.90 -11.03 1.74
C LEU A 344 -1.66 -11.63 2.43
N ALA A 345 -0.48 -11.43 1.85
CA ALA A 345 0.76 -12.05 2.29
C ALA A 345 1.21 -11.53 3.66
N SER A 346 1.17 -10.21 3.86
CA SER A 346 1.54 -9.61 5.15
C SER A 346 0.43 -9.76 6.19
N LEU A 347 -0.85 -9.76 5.77
CA LEU A 347 -2.00 -9.94 6.66
C LEU A 347 -2.00 -11.32 7.32
N GLU A 348 -1.75 -12.39 6.55
CA GLU A 348 -1.73 -13.75 7.11
C GLU A 348 -0.67 -13.87 8.21
N LYS A 349 0.54 -13.40 7.94
CA LYS A 349 1.63 -13.34 8.92
C LYS A 349 1.26 -12.51 10.15
N LEU A 350 0.65 -11.33 9.96
CA LEU A 350 0.22 -10.45 11.04
C LEU A 350 -0.76 -11.15 11.99
N LEU A 351 -1.77 -11.84 11.45
CA LEU A 351 -2.76 -12.54 12.25
C LEU A 351 -2.15 -13.74 12.99
N GLN A 352 -1.29 -14.53 12.34
CA GLN A 352 -0.57 -15.64 12.99
C GLN A 352 0.28 -15.15 14.17
N ASN A 353 0.93 -14.00 13.98
CA ASN A 353 1.77 -13.37 14.98
C ASN A 353 0.98 -12.81 16.17
N PHE A 354 -0.15 -12.12 15.94
CA PHE A 354 -1.06 -11.71 17.03
C PHE A 354 -1.65 -12.92 17.76
N ALA A 355 -2.07 -13.95 17.03
CA ALA A 355 -2.59 -15.17 17.62
C ALA A 355 -1.55 -15.83 18.54
N THR A 356 -0.31 -15.92 18.05
CA THR A 356 0.83 -16.45 18.80
C THR A 356 1.12 -15.63 20.06
N LEU A 357 1.15 -14.31 19.94
CA LEU A 357 1.41 -13.39 21.06
C LEU A 357 0.39 -13.57 22.19
N LEU A 358 -0.88 -13.72 21.84
CA LEU A 358 -1.98 -13.79 22.81
C LEU A 358 -2.21 -15.19 23.37
N LEU A 359 -1.87 -16.26 22.62
CA LEU A 359 -2.05 -17.65 23.09
C LEU A 359 -0.86 -18.22 23.86
N LYS A 360 0.38 -17.79 23.58
CA LYS A 360 1.60 -18.35 24.20
C LYS A 360 1.94 -17.79 25.58
N SER A 361 1.05 -17.01 26.20
CA SER A 361 1.32 -16.42 27.52
C SER A 361 1.12 -17.46 28.63
N ILE A 362 2.18 -18.23 28.94
CA ILE A 362 2.22 -19.24 30.02
C ILE A 362 2.36 -18.57 31.40
N GLU A 363 2.92 -17.36 31.43
CA GLU A 363 3.04 -16.51 32.62
C GLU A 363 2.12 -15.28 32.51
N PRO A 364 1.64 -14.71 33.63
CA PRO A 364 0.88 -13.47 33.58
C PRO A 364 1.72 -12.38 32.88
N PRO A 365 1.26 -11.85 31.74
CA PRO A 365 2.07 -10.93 30.95
C PRO A 365 2.28 -9.63 31.73
N ALA A 366 3.48 -9.06 31.62
CA ALA A 366 3.81 -7.78 32.25
C ALA A 366 2.96 -6.61 31.72
N CYS A 367 2.40 -6.75 30.50
CA CYS A 367 1.47 -5.83 29.88
C CYS A 367 0.19 -6.56 29.42
N HIS A 368 -0.95 -5.94 29.67
CA HIS A 368 -2.27 -6.40 29.25
C HIS A 368 -2.66 -5.88 27.87
N LEU A 369 -2.73 -6.73 26.84
CA LEU A 369 -3.13 -6.34 25.48
C LEU A 369 -4.54 -6.83 25.15
N ASN A 370 -5.47 -5.89 25.04
CA ASN A 370 -6.84 -6.15 24.60
C ASN A 370 -6.97 -5.64 23.16
N LEU A 371 -7.08 -6.57 22.21
CA LEU A 371 -7.13 -6.28 20.77
C LEU A 371 -8.54 -6.54 20.21
N VAL A 372 -9.13 -5.54 19.54
CA VAL A 372 -10.32 -5.72 18.70
C VAL A 372 -9.87 -5.75 17.24
N ILE A 373 -10.25 -6.81 16.53
CA ILE A 373 -10.15 -6.88 15.08
C ILE A 373 -11.55 -6.74 14.49
N VAL A 374 -11.73 -5.80 13.56
CA VAL A 374 -12.96 -5.61 12.80
C VAL A 374 -12.67 -5.90 11.34
N SER A 375 -13.24 -6.97 10.80
CA SER A 375 -12.95 -7.40 9.42
C SER A 375 -14.12 -8.19 8.81
N ARG A 376 -14.00 -8.54 7.53
CA ARG A 376 -14.81 -9.61 6.93
C ARG A 376 -14.30 -10.99 7.35
N SER A 377 -15.08 -12.03 7.01
CA SER A 377 -14.67 -13.43 7.09
C SER A 377 -13.91 -13.91 5.85
N TYR A 378 -13.43 -12.97 5.05
CA TYR A 378 -12.65 -13.18 3.84
C TYR A 378 -11.34 -12.42 3.99
N PRO A 379 -10.20 -12.95 3.53
CA PRO A 379 -10.00 -14.29 2.94
C PRO A 379 -10.21 -15.45 3.93
N GLU A 380 -10.35 -16.68 3.42
CA GLU A 380 -10.69 -17.88 4.21
C GLU A 380 -9.71 -18.22 5.34
N PHE A 381 -8.48 -17.71 5.29
CA PHE A 381 -7.52 -17.91 6.36
C PHE A 381 -7.85 -17.10 7.63
N ILE A 382 -8.57 -15.97 7.52
CA ILE A 382 -8.93 -15.15 8.69
C ILE A 382 -9.75 -15.97 9.70
N PRO A 383 -10.88 -16.60 9.32
CA PRO A 383 -11.61 -17.48 10.23
C PRO A 383 -10.78 -18.64 10.78
N LYS A 384 -9.85 -19.19 9.99
CA LYS A 384 -9.02 -20.33 10.41
C LYS A 384 -8.05 -19.91 11.53
N ILE A 385 -7.33 -18.80 11.34
CA ILE A 385 -6.35 -18.29 12.30
C ILE A 385 -7.04 -17.75 13.56
N LEU A 386 -8.17 -17.06 13.40
CA LEU A 386 -8.88 -16.43 14.52
C LEU A 386 -9.89 -17.35 15.22
N SER A 387 -9.95 -18.63 14.85
CA SER A 387 -10.94 -19.60 15.35
C SER A 387 -10.89 -19.82 16.86
N SER A 388 -9.73 -19.63 17.50
CA SER A 388 -9.54 -19.80 18.94
C SER A 388 -9.98 -18.58 19.76
N PHE A 389 -10.39 -17.48 19.13
CA PHE A 389 -10.75 -16.24 19.82
C PHE A 389 -12.26 -15.98 19.82
N PRO A 390 -12.79 -15.29 20.84
CA PRO A 390 -14.17 -14.84 20.85
C PRO A 390 -14.53 -14.03 19.62
N ARG A 391 -15.66 -14.38 19.02
CA ARG A 391 -16.15 -13.77 17.78
C ARG A 391 -17.57 -13.27 17.96
N ILE A 392 -17.83 -12.03 17.57
CA ILE A 392 -19.18 -11.48 17.41
C ILE A 392 -19.41 -11.30 15.92
N ARG A 393 -20.39 -12.01 15.36
CA ARG A 393 -20.82 -11.78 13.98
C ARG A 393 -21.95 -10.77 13.97
N LEU A 394 -21.76 -9.64 13.30
CA LEU A 394 -22.81 -8.67 13.00
C LEU A 394 -23.96 -9.32 12.22
N ASP A 395 -23.64 -10.37 11.48
CA ASP A 395 -24.57 -11.25 10.78
C ASP A 395 -23.97 -12.68 10.79
N PRO A 396 -24.65 -13.70 11.38
CA PRO A 396 -26.03 -13.66 11.86
C PRO A 396 -26.19 -13.36 13.38
N ASP A 397 -25.14 -13.39 14.19
CA ASP A 397 -25.28 -13.42 15.67
C ASP A 397 -25.97 -12.16 16.26
N ALA A 398 -25.64 -10.97 15.75
CA ALA A 398 -26.18 -9.69 16.20
C ALA A 398 -27.16 -9.07 15.20
N ASP A 399 -27.77 -9.88 14.32
CA ASP A 399 -28.61 -9.39 13.21
C ASP A 399 -29.80 -8.53 13.70
N THR A 400 -30.42 -8.89 14.83
CA THR A 400 -31.52 -8.09 15.40
C THR A 400 -31.05 -6.71 15.84
N ASP A 401 -29.90 -6.61 16.51
CA ASP A 401 -29.34 -5.34 16.98
C ASP A 401 -28.88 -4.46 15.81
N VAL A 402 -28.23 -5.07 14.82
CA VAL A 402 -27.80 -4.40 13.58
C VAL A 402 -29.02 -3.88 12.81
N ASN A 403 -30.08 -4.67 12.67
CA ASN A 403 -31.31 -4.22 12.01
C ASN A 403 -32.02 -3.09 12.78
N ASN A 404 -31.96 -3.09 14.11
CA ASN A 404 -32.46 -1.96 14.90
C ASN A 404 -31.68 -0.67 14.62
N ASP A 405 -30.36 -0.75 14.48
CA ASP A 405 -29.53 0.38 14.09
C ASP A 405 -29.80 0.85 12.65
N ILE A 406 -30.05 -0.08 11.73
CA ILE A 406 -30.45 0.25 10.35
C ILE A 406 -31.80 0.95 10.34
N ARG A 407 -32.78 0.54 11.15
CA ARG A 407 -34.06 1.24 11.27
C ARG A 407 -33.88 2.68 11.74
N ARG A 408 -32.99 2.93 12.71
CA ARG A 408 -32.65 4.30 13.15
C ARG A 408 -32.00 5.10 12.02
N PHE A 409 -31.06 4.49 11.30
CA PHE A 409 -30.40 5.10 10.16
C PHE A 409 -31.38 5.44 9.03
N ILE A 410 -32.31 4.54 8.70
CA ILE A 410 -33.38 4.76 7.72
C ILE A 410 -34.20 5.98 8.11
N LYS A 411 -34.65 6.06 9.38
CA LYS A 411 -35.44 7.21 9.85
C LYS A 411 -34.72 8.53 9.65
N VAL A 412 -33.45 8.62 10.02
CA VAL A 412 -32.64 9.83 9.79
C VAL A 412 -32.55 10.15 8.31
N LYS A 413 -32.25 9.16 7.45
CA LYS A 413 -32.14 9.40 6.00
C LYS A 413 -33.47 9.80 5.34
N VAL A 414 -34.58 9.25 5.80
CA VAL A 414 -35.92 9.63 5.32
C VAL A 414 -36.27 11.04 5.78
N ASN A 415 -35.94 11.41 7.02
CA ASN A 415 -36.13 12.77 7.52
C ASN A 415 -35.29 13.77 6.73
N ASP A 416 -34.00 13.49 6.51
CA ASP A 416 -33.11 14.34 5.69
C ASP A 416 -33.71 14.58 4.30
N LEU A 417 -34.18 13.52 3.63
CA LEU A 417 -34.85 13.61 2.33
C LEU A 417 -36.14 14.42 2.40
N SER A 418 -36.98 14.14 3.40
CA SER A 418 -38.29 14.76 3.58
C SER A 418 -38.18 16.26 3.83
N GLU A 419 -37.22 16.69 4.65
CA GLU A 419 -36.98 18.10 4.95
C GLU A 419 -36.51 18.88 3.72
N HIS A 420 -35.56 18.32 2.97
CA HIS A 420 -34.98 19.03 1.82
C HIS A 420 -35.87 18.99 0.57
N LYS A 421 -36.60 17.89 0.35
CA LYS A 421 -37.48 17.71 -0.81
C LYS A 421 -38.94 18.03 -0.53
N GLN A 422 -39.27 18.37 0.72
CA GLN A 422 -40.62 18.67 1.19
C GLN A 422 -41.58 17.50 0.91
N TYR A 423 -41.19 16.28 1.31
CA TYR A 423 -42.05 15.13 1.14
C TYR A 423 -43.30 15.24 2.04
N PRO A 424 -44.50 14.97 1.51
CA PRO A 424 -45.68 14.85 2.34
C PRO A 424 -45.59 13.56 3.17
N GLU A 425 -46.19 13.56 4.36
CA GLU A 425 -46.13 12.46 5.32
C GLU A 425 -46.45 11.06 4.74
N PRO A 426 -47.43 10.88 3.82
CA PRO A 426 -47.66 9.59 3.17
C PRO A 426 -46.46 9.11 2.34
N LEU A 427 -45.77 10.01 1.64
CA LEU A 427 -44.59 9.69 0.84
C LEU A 427 -43.41 9.31 1.74
N SER A 428 -43.17 10.06 2.81
CA SER A 428 -42.09 9.75 3.78
C SER A 428 -42.27 8.35 4.39
N ARG A 429 -43.50 8.00 4.80
CA ARG A 429 -43.82 6.65 5.28
C ARG A 429 -43.62 5.58 4.21
N ARG A 430 -43.94 5.87 2.95
CA ARG A 430 -43.71 4.94 1.84
C ARG A 430 -42.22 4.70 1.60
N VAL A 431 -41.40 5.75 1.62
CA VAL A 431 -39.93 5.65 1.49
C VAL A 431 -39.36 4.82 2.64
N GLU A 432 -39.74 5.12 3.89
CA GLU A 432 -39.29 4.36 5.06
C GLU A 432 -39.62 2.88 4.94
N LYS A 433 -40.85 2.54 4.54
CA LYS A 433 -41.27 1.15 4.33
C LYS A 433 -40.43 0.44 3.26
N VAL A 434 -40.23 1.07 2.10
CA VAL A 434 -39.42 0.49 1.01
C VAL A 434 -37.98 0.26 1.48
N PHE A 435 -37.41 1.19 2.25
CA PHE A 435 -36.06 1.02 2.78
C PHE A 435 -35.97 -0.14 3.76
N GLN A 436 -36.96 -0.29 4.65
CA GLN A 436 -37.01 -1.41 5.59
C GLN A 436 -37.16 -2.76 4.87
N ASP A 437 -38.02 -2.84 3.86
CA ASP A 437 -38.32 -4.08 3.15
C ASP A 437 -37.17 -4.52 2.22
N ARG A 438 -36.45 -3.58 1.60
CA ARG A 438 -35.50 -3.86 0.50
C ARG A 438 -34.03 -3.79 0.89
N ALA A 439 -33.66 -3.12 1.98
CA ALA A 439 -32.26 -2.98 2.38
C ALA A 439 -31.59 -4.28 2.83
N GLN A 440 -32.36 -5.32 3.20
CA GLN A 440 -31.87 -6.63 3.64
C GLN A 440 -30.72 -6.54 4.65
N GLY A 441 -30.89 -5.66 5.65
CA GLY A 441 -29.89 -5.45 6.69
C GLY A 441 -28.60 -4.77 6.21
N THR A 442 -28.63 -3.96 5.16
CA THR A 442 -27.44 -3.29 4.60
C THR A 442 -27.54 -1.75 4.66
N PHE A 443 -26.70 -1.10 5.47
CA PHE A 443 -26.61 0.38 5.54
C PHE A 443 -26.21 1.00 4.19
N LEU A 444 -25.30 0.35 3.47
CA LEU A 444 -24.81 0.83 2.18
C LEU A 444 -25.93 0.92 1.13
N TRP A 445 -26.84 -0.05 1.11
CA TRP A 445 -28.00 -0.02 0.21
C TRP A 445 -28.86 1.23 0.49
N VAL A 446 -29.17 1.47 1.77
CA VAL A 446 -29.95 2.66 2.19
C VAL A 446 -29.24 3.94 1.78
N GLY A 447 -27.92 4.02 1.98
CA GLY A 447 -27.12 5.17 1.59
C GLY A 447 -27.18 5.46 0.08
N ILE A 448 -26.97 4.43 -0.75
CA ILE A 448 -26.99 4.58 -2.22
C ILE A 448 -28.39 4.99 -2.71
N VAL A 449 -29.43 4.30 -2.25
CA VAL A 449 -30.80 4.59 -2.69
C VAL A 449 -31.25 5.97 -2.20
N ALA A 450 -30.96 6.34 -0.96
CA ALA A 450 -31.22 7.68 -0.46
C ALA A 450 -30.52 8.72 -1.34
N GLN A 451 -29.26 8.48 -1.73
CA GLN A 451 -28.51 9.40 -2.59
C GLN A 451 -29.11 9.51 -4.00
N GLU A 452 -29.56 8.39 -4.59
CA GLU A 452 -30.26 8.35 -5.88
C GLU A 452 -31.57 9.14 -5.85
N LEU A 453 -32.34 9.06 -4.75
CA LEU A 453 -33.61 9.76 -4.62
C LEU A 453 -33.47 11.29 -4.67
N TRP A 454 -32.28 11.85 -4.40
CA TRP A 454 -32.02 13.28 -4.58
C TRP A 454 -32.14 13.76 -6.02
N LYS A 455 -32.03 12.86 -7.01
CA LYS A 455 -32.16 13.21 -8.43
C LYS A 455 -33.62 13.43 -8.85
N TYR A 456 -34.57 12.87 -8.09
CA TYR A 456 -35.99 12.92 -8.41
C TYR A 456 -36.67 14.09 -7.72
N LYS A 457 -37.72 14.63 -8.36
CA LYS A 457 -38.67 15.53 -7.71
C LYS A 457 -39.57 14.74 -6.77
N ALA A 458 -40.11 15.37 -5.73
CA ALA A 458 -41.00 14.70 -4.76
C ALA A 458 -42.16 13.95 -5.45
N THR A 459 -42.73 14.51 -6.52
CA THR A 459 -43.82 13.91 -7.31
C THR A 459 -43.41 12.67 -8.13
N GLU A 460 -42.11 12.45 -8.32
CA GLU A 460 -41.56 11.34 -9.12
C GLU A 460 -41.04 10.21 -8.23
N VAL A 461 -40.78 10.49 -6.95
CA VAL A 461 -40.16 9.56 -5.99
C VAL A 461 -40.97 8.28 -5.85
N GLU A 462 -42.29 8.36 -5.76
CA GLU A 462 -43.13 7.18 -5.58
C GLU A 462 -42.97 6.18 -6.72
N LYS A 463 -42.93 6.65 -7.96
CA LYS A 463 -42.65 5.81 -9.14
C LYS A 463 -41.19 5.35 -9.18
N ALA A 464 -40.25 6.19 -8.76
CA ALA A 464 -38.84 5.85 -8.72
C ALA A 464 -38.54 4.74 -7.70
N LEU A 465 -39.27 4.69 -6.58
CA LEU A 465 -39.13 3.66 -5.55
C LEU A 465 -39.33 2.25 -6.11
N ASP A 466 -40.25 2.07 -7.07
CA ASP A 466 -40.51 0.77 -7.68
C ASP A 466 -39.35 0.27 -8.55
N LEU A 467 -38.42 1.16 -8.92
CA LEU A 467 -37.26 0.81 -9.73
C LEU A 467 -36.09 0.22 -8.92
N PHE A 468 -36.05 0.39 -7.59
CA PHE A 468 -34.89 -0.04 -6.78
C PHE A 468 -35.06 -1.48 -6.28
N PRO A 469 -34.18 -2.42 -6.65
CA PRO A 469 -34.31 -3.81 -6.23
C PRO A 469 -33.91 -3.99 -4.76
N SER A 470 -34.33 -5.13 -4.19
CA SER A 470 -33.87 -5.58 -2.88
C SER A 470 -32.44 -6.08 -2.95
N GLY A 471 -31.64 -5.79 -1.93
CA GLY A 471 -30.28 -6.31 -1.84
C GLY A 471 -29.25 -5.49 -2.62
N LEU A 472 -27.99 -5.61 -2.19
CA LEU A 472 -26.89 -4.80 -2.71
C LEU A 472 -26.41 -5.28 -4.09
N GLU A 473 -26.45 -6.58 -4.36
CA GLU A 473 -26.00 -7.15 -5.64
C GLU A 473 -26.92 -6.73 -6.79
N GLU A 474 -28.23 -6.84 -6.59
CA GLU A 474 -29.24 -6.41 -7.55
C GLU A 474 -29.21 -4.90 -7.75
N LEU A 475 -28.92 -4.13 -6.69
CA LEU A 475 -28.76 -2.68 -6.80
C LEU A 475 -27.56 -2.33 -7.70
N TYR A 476 -26.44 -3.04 -7.56
CA TYR A 476 -25.29 -2.89 -8.46
C TYR A 476 -25.63 -3.26 -9.90
N ALA A 477 -26.34 -4.38 -10.11
CA ALA A 477 -26.81 -4.79 -11.43
C ALA A 477 -27.65 -3.69 -12.10
N ARG A 478 -28.60 -3.11 -11.36
CA ARG A 478 -29.41 -2.00 -11.86
C ARG A 478 -28.57 -0.80 -12.28
N ILE A 479 -27.62 -0.37 -11.45
CA ILE A 479 -26.79 0.81 -11.74
C ILE A 479 -26.03 0.61 -13.06
N LEU A 480 -25.48 -0.59 -13.30
CA LEU A 480 -24.81 -0.90 -14.56
C LEU A 480 -25.76 -0.94 -15.76
N LEU A 481 -26.97 -1.48 -15.59
CA LEU A 481 -27.98 -1.55 -16.66
C LEU A 481 -28.54 -0.17 -17.05
N GLN A 482 -28.55 0.79 -16.12
CA GLN A 482 -28.97 2.17 -16.38
C GLN A 482 -27.97 2.97 -17.22
N ILE A 483 -26.74 2.50 -17.39
CA ILE A 483 -25.77 3.13 -18.27
C ILE A 483 -26.26 3.02 -19.72
N ASN A 484 -26.36 4.15 -20.42
CA ASN A 484 -26.78 4.17 -21.83
C ASN A 484 -25.89 3.28 -22.68
N ARG A 485 -26.50 2.55 -23.64
CA ARG A 485 -25.83 1.50 -24.43
C ARG A 485 -24.55 1.97 -25.14
N ASP A 486 -24.57 3.19 -25.67
CA ASP A 486 -23.44 3.86 -26.33
C ASP A 486 -22.27 4.16 -25.39
N ARG A 487 -22.51 4.22 -24.07
CA ARG A 487 -21.50 4.56 -23.04
C ARG A 487 -20.98 3.35 -22.28
N ARG A 488 -21.60 2.18 -22.43
CA ARG A 488 -21.30 0.99 -21.63
C ARG A 488 -19.87 0.47 -21.84
N GLU A 489 -19.37 0.50 -23.08
CA GLU A 489 -18.00 0.07 -23.35
C GLU A 489 -16.99 0.96 -22.63
N THR A 490 -17.15 2.28 -22.70
CA THR A 490 -16.32 3.25 -21.98
C THR A 490 -16.42 3.05 -20.47
N ALA A 491 -17.63 2.89 -19.94
CA ALA A 491 -17.84 2.65 -18.51
C ALA A 491 -17.17 1.33 -18.05
N ALA A 492 -17.28 0.25 -18.82
CA ALA A 492 -16.63 -1.01 -18.54
C ALA A 492 -15.10 -0.89 -18.51
N LYS A 493 -14.50 -0.15 -19.45
CA LYS A 493 -13.06 0.15 -19.46
C LYS A 493 -12.63 0.97 -18.24
N ILE A 494 -13.40 2.00 -17.88
CA ILE A 494 -13.13 2.80 -16.68
C ILE A 494 -13.15 1.92 -15.43
N LEU A 495 -14.21 1.11 -15.26
CA LEU A 495 -14.35 0.20 -14.12
C LEU A 495 -13.20 -0.82 -14.08
N LEU A 496 -12.78 -1.36 -15.23
CA LEU A 496 -11.62 -2.25 -15.33
C LEU A 496 -10.36 -1.61 -14.76
N TRP A 497 -10.02 -0.41 -15.23
CA TRP A 497 -8.82 0.30 -14.80
C TRP A 497 -8.86 0.67 -13.31
N VAL A 498 -10.01 1.15 -12.81
CA VAL A 498 -10.16 1.50 -11.39
C VAL A 498 -10.06 0.28 -10.48
N VAL A 499 -10.60 -0.86 -10.88
CA VAL A 499 -10.60 -2.10 -10.07
C VAL A 499 -9.21 -2.76 -10.05
N MET A 500 -8.53 -2.75 -11.19
CA MET A 500 -7.28 -3.49 -11.41
C MET A 500 -6.02 -2.68 -11.07
N ALA A 501 -6.12 -1.34 -11.00
CA ALA A 501 -5.00 -0.51 -10.58
C ALA A 501 -4.61 -0.78 -9.11
N ILE A 502 -3.30 -0.69 -8.83
CA ILE A 502 -2.74 -0.90 -7.48
C ILE A 502 -3.19 0.19 -6.51
N ARG A 503 -3.36 1.41 -7.03
CA ARG A 503 -3.81 2.58 -6.28
C ARG A 503 -4.85 3.36 -7.09
N PRO A 504 -5.64 4.23 -6.44
CA PRO A 504 -6.50 5.17 -7.16
C PRO A 504 -5.70 5.99 -8.17
N LEU A 505 -6.23 6.07 -9.39
CA LEU A 505 -5.65 6.83 -10.49
C LEU A 505 -6.20 8.25 -10.47
N THR A 506 -5.36 9.24 -10.82
CA THR A 506 -5.85 10.61 -11.09
C THR A 506 -6.67 10.64 -12.37
N LEU A 507 -7.44 11.72 -12.61
CA LEU A 507 -8.17 11.87 -13.88
C LEU A 507 -7.22 11.90 -15.07
N SER A 508 -6.05 12.53 -14.92
CA SER A 508 -5.01 12.57 -15.95
C SER A 508 -4.40 11.18 -16.22
N GLU A 509 -4.12 10.40 -15.18
CA GLU A 509 -3.64 9.02 -15.34
C GLU A 509 -4.67 8.14 -16.04
N LEU A 510 -5.93 8.24 -15.61
CA LEU A 510 -7.01 7.45 -16.17
C LEU A 510 -7.31 7.84 -17.63
N SER A 511 -7.27 9.14 -17.97
CA SER A 511 -7.51 9.60 -19.33
C SER A 511 -6.48 9.07 -20.33
N ILE A 512 -5.21 8.98 -19.94
CA ILE A 512 -4.15 8.32 -20.71
C ILE A 512 -4.40 6.80 -20.79
N ALA A 513 -4.80 6.18 -19.68
CA ALA A 513 -4.99 4.73 -19.59
C ALA A 513 -6.06 4.21 -20.56
N ILE A 514 -7.12 4.99 -20.77
CA ILE A 514 -8.24 4.64 -21.65
C ILE A 514 -8.29 5.46 -22.95
N ASP A 515 -7.19 6.14 -23.32
CA ASP A 515 -7.03 6.89 -24.58
C ASP A 515 -8.06 8.01 -24.83
N ILE A 516 -8.42 8.75 -23.78
CA ILE A 516 -9.32 9.90 -23.91
C ILE A 516 -8.60 11.07 -24.57
N ARG A 517 -9.23 11.59 -25.63
CA ARG A 517 -8.79 12.78 -26.34
C ARG A 517 -9.51 14.01 -25.79
N SER A 518 -8.82 15.14 -25.76
CA SER A 518 -9.46 16.43 -25.54
C SER A 518 -10.47 16.70 -26.67
N SER A 519 -11.48 17.50 -26.35
CA SER A 519 -12.35 18.06 -27.37
C SER A 519 -11.88 19.48 -27.73
N THR A 520 -12.53 20.11 -28.72
CA THR A 520 -12.24 21.50 -29.09
C THR A 520 -12.48 22.49 -27.94
N SER A 521 -13.33 22.13 -26.98
CA SER A 521 -13.79 23.04 -25.90
C SER A 521 -13.44 22.58 -24.49
N PHE A 522 -13.05 21.32 -24.31
CA PHE A 522 -12.82 20.71 -22.99
C PHE A 522 -11.49 19.97 -22.94
N SER A 523 -10.79 20.12 -21.83
CA SER A 523 -9.57 19.39 -21.51
C SER A 523 -9.84 17.89 -21.36
N GLN A 524 -8.77 17.07 -21.42
CA GLN A 524 -8.88 15.61 -21.22
C GLN A 524 -9.48 15.26 -19.85
N ASP A 525 -9.09 15.99 -18.80
CA ASP A 525 -9.54 15.72 -17.44
C ASP A 525 -11.03 16.07 -17.25
N GLU A 526 -11.52 17.13 -17.90
CA GLU A 526 -12.95 17.47 -17.92
C GLU A 526 -13.78 16.40 -18.63
N VAL A 527 -13.31 15.93 -19.79
CA VAL A 527 -13.97 14.83 -20.52
C VAL A 527 -13.93 13.55 -19.69
N MET A 528 -12.80 13.24 -19.06
CA MET A 528 -12.68 12.07 -18.18
C MET A 528 -13.63 12.15 -17.00
N ARG A 529 -13.75 13.33 -16.36
CA ARG A 529 -14.69 13.56 -15.26
C ARG A 529 -16.14 13.29 -15.68
N ASP A 530 -16.54 13.74 -16.86
CA ASP A 530 -17.86 13.46 -17.41
C ASP A 530 -18.07 11.96 -17.67
N GLN A 531 -17.09 11.28 -18.24
CA GLN A 531 -17.19 9.84 -18.50
C GLN A 531 -17.18 8.98 -17.23
N VAL A 532 -16.46 9.39 -16.18
CA VAL A 532 -16.54 8.72 -14.85
C VAL A 532 -17.96 8.80 -14.31
N SER A 533 -18.71 9.88 -14.59
CA SER A 533 -20.10 10.02 -14.16
C SER A 533 -21.04 8.96 -14.77
N TYR A 534 -20.65 8.33 -15.89
CA TYR A 534 -21.43 7.24 -16.50
C TYR A 534 -21.55 6.04 -15.57
N CYS A 535 -20.52 5.78 -14.77
CA CYS A 535 -20.49 4.67 -13.83
C CYS A 535 -21.38 4.89 -12.59
N GLY A 536 -22.01 6.07 -12.47
CA GLY A 536 -22.92 6.42 -11.40
C GLY A 536 -22.31 6.18 -10.01
N TYR A 537 -23.06 5.51 -9.14
CA TYR A 537 -22.66 5.25 -7.76
C TYR A 537 -21.63 4.13 -7.57
N PHE A 538 -21.03 3.61 -8.64
CA PHE A 538 -19.83 2.77 -8.50
C PHE A 538 -18.60 3.59 -8.13
N LEU A 539 -18.49 4.81 -8.68
CA LEU A 539 -17.26 5.60 -8.63
C LEU A 539 -17.46 6.92 -7.90
N THR A 540 -16.37 7.39 -7.31
CA THR A 540 -16.28 8.69 -6.63
C THR A 540 -14.96 9.34 -7.03
N ILE A 541 -14.95 10.67 -7.10
CA ILE A 541 -13.76 11.45 -7.37
C ILE A 541 -13.42 12.25 -6.12
N LYS A 542 -12.24 12.03 -5.54
CA LYS A 542 -11.74 12.76 -4.38
C LYS A 542 -10.32 13.24 -4.64
N GLU A 543 -10.06 14.53 -4.47
CA GLU A 543 -8.73 15.12 -4.71
C GLU A 543 -8.18 14.73 -6.10
N ASP A 544 -9.04 14.77 -7.13
CA ASP A 544 -8.77 14.35 -8.52
C ASP A 544 -8.52 12.84 -8.75
N LYS A 545 -8.57 12.02 -7.70
CA LYS A 545 -8.42 10.56 -7.82
C LYS A 545 -9.77 9.87 -7.94
N VAL A 546 -9.84 8.91 -8.86
CA VAL A 546 -11.01 8.06 -9.10
C VAL A 546 -10.90 6.79 -8.26
N GLY A 547 -11.93 6.50 -7.47
CA GLY A 547 -12.00 5.29 -6.67
C GLY A 547 -13.43 4.76 -6.53
N LEU A 548 -13.54 3.48 -6.16
CA LEU A 548 -14.84 2.85 -5.91
C LEU A 548 -15.53 3.44 -4.69
N ILE A 549 -16.87 3.46 -4.67
CA ILE A 549 -17.62 3.94 -3.50
C ILE A 549 -17.39 3.04 -2.26
N HIS A 550 -17.24 1.74 -2.49
CA HIS A 550 -17.08 0.74 -1.44
C HIS A 550 -16.46 -0.54 -2.01
N GLN A 551 -15.75 -1.30 -1.18
CA GLN A 551 -15.09 -2.54 -1.58
C GLN A 551 -16.07 -3.59 -2.14
N SER A 552 -17.33 -3.62 -1.70
CA SER A 552 -18.35 -4.51 -2.28
C SER A 552 -18.64 -4.26 -3.76
N ALA A 553 -18.41 -3.04 -4.26
CA ALA A 553 -18.51 -2.76 -5.69
C ALA A 553 -17.37 -3.46 -6.45
N LYS A 554 -16.17 -3.50 -5.86
CA LYS A 554 -15.02 -4.27 -6.39
C LYS A 554 -15.37 -5.75 -6.47
N ASP A 555 -15.90 -6.30 -5.37
CA ASP A 555 -16.23 -7.72 -5.26
C ASP A 555 -17.30 -8.13 -6.29
N TYR A 556 -18.32 -7.28 -6.49
CA TYR A 556 -19.36 -7.51 -7.49
C TYR A 556 -18.80 -7.54 -8.92
N LEU A 557 -17.85 -6.65 -9.24
CA LEU A 557 -17.21 -6.62 -10.56
C LEU A 557 -16.23 -7.80 -10.76
N LEU A 558 -15.58 -8.27 -9.70
CA LEU A 558 -14.66 -9.42 -9.71
C LEU A 558 -15.35 -10.77 -9.47
N ARG A 559 -16.69 -10.83 -9.51
CA ARG A 559 -17.45 -12.05 -9.26
C ARG A 559 -16.98 -13.21 -10.16
N THR A 560 -16.84 -14.39 -9.57
CA THR A 560 -16.36 -15.59 -10.27
C THR A 560 -17.45 -16.24 -11.10
N ILE A 561 -18.69 -16.18 -10.59
CA ILE A 561 -19.88 -16.73 -11.25
C ILE A 561 -20.24 -15.84 -12.44
N PRO A 562 -20.34 -16.40 -13.66
CA PRO A 562 -20.79 -15.66 -14.84
C PRO A 562 -22.22 -15.15 -14.69
N ASP A 563 -22.49 -13.99 -15.28
CA ASP A 563 -23.85 -13.46 -15.33
C ASP A 563 -24.64 -14.10 -16.48
N LEU A 564 -25.92 -14.40 -16.22
CA LEU A 564 -26.82 -14.87 -17.29
C LEU A 564 -27.22 -13.71 -18.23
N ASN A 565 -27.17 -12.47 -17.75
CA ASN A 565 -27.44 -11.30 -18.57
C ASN A 565 -26.15 -10.88 -19.32
N PRO A 566 -26.12 -10.94 -20.67
CA PRO A 566 -24.94 -10.57 -21.45
C PRO A 566 -24.49 -9.12 -21.23
N GLU A 567 -25.43 -8.20 -20.95
CA GLU A 567 -25.11 -6.80 -20.68
C GLU A 567 -24.33 -6.67 -19.36
N LEU A 568 -24.70 -7.43 -18.32
CA LEU A 568 -23.99 -7.43 -17.03
C LEU A 568 -22.67 -8.21 -17.08
N GLU A 569 -22.59 -9.27 -17.88
CA GLU A 569 -21.35 -10.03 -18.08
C GLU A 569 -20.28 -9.17 -18.73
N SER A 570 -20.65 -8.20 -19.58
CA SER A 570 -19.70 -7.25 -20.19
C SER A 570 -18.96 -6.37 -19.18
N PHE A 571 -19.53 -6.18 -17.98
CA PHE A 571 -18.90 -5.45 -16.88
C PHE A 571 -18.10 -6.36 -15.92
N ARG A 572 -18.18 -7.68 -16.08
CA ARG A 572 -17.47 -8.61 -15.21
C ARG A 572 -15.98 -8.59 -15.54
N ILE A 573 -15.18 -8.31 -14.52
CA ILE A 573 -13.73 -8.20 -14.64
C ILE A 573 -13.09 -9.53 -14.30
N LYS A 574 -12.29 -10.03 -15.25
CA LYS A 574 -11.44 -11.20 -15.06
C LYS A 574 -10.03 -10.71 -14.81
N GLU A 575 -9.45 -11.02 -13.67
CA GLU A 575 -8.13 -10.51 -13.26
C GLU A 575 -7.05 -10.73 -14.33
N LYS A 576 -7.01 -11.92 -14.95
CA LYS A 576 -6.06 -12.22 -16.03
C LYS A 576 -6.19 -11.28 -17.23
N VAL A 577 -7.42 -10.93 -17.60
CA VAL A 577 -7.70 -10.02 -18.73
C VAL A 577 -7.33 -8.59 -18.34
N GLY A 578 -7.71 -8.16 -17.14
CA GLY A 578 -7.35 -6.83 -16.63
C GLY A 578 -5.85 -6.62 -16.49
N ASN A 579 -5.13 -7.60 -15.94
CA ASN A 579 -3.67 -7.54 -15.83
C ASN A 579 -2.99 -7.48 -17.19
N LEU A 580 -3.48 -8.23 -18.18
CA LEU A 580 -2.96 -8.19 -19.54
C LEU A 580 -3.18 -6.82 -20.20
N GLU A 581 -4.38 -6.25 -20.06
CA GLU A 581 -4.72 -4.92 -20.59
C GLU A 581 -3.81 -3.84 -20.00
N ILE A 582 -3.68 -3.83 -18.67
CA ILE A 582 -2.81 -2.89 -17.96
C ILE A 582 -1.35 -3.05 -18.41
N THR A 583 -0.86 -4.29 -18.47
CA THR A 583 0.52 -4.60 -18.89
C THR A 583 0.79 -4.08 -20.29
N ARG A 584 -0.11 -4.37 -21.23
CA ARG A 584 0.00 -3.91 -22.62
C ARG A 584 0.05 -2.40 -22.69
N LYS A 585 -0.86 -1.71 -21.99
CA LYS A 585 -0.91 -0.25 -22.00
C LYS A 585 0.34 0.38 -21.40
N CYS A 586 0.86 -0.20 -20.32
CA CYS A 586 2.12 0.26 -19.71
C CYS A 586 3.30 0.06 -20.67
N LEU A 587 3.37 -1.07 -21.37
CA LEU A 587 4.40 -1.31 -22.39
C LEU A 587 4.29 -0.35 -23.56
N ASP A 588 3.08 -0.09 -24.05
CA ASP A 588 2.83 0.89 -25.12
C ASP A 588 3.23 2.30 -24.67
N TYR A 589 2.94 2.67 -23.42
CA TYR A 589 3.35 3.96 -22.85
C TYR A 589 4.89 4.09 -22.76
N LEU A 590 5.57 3.04 -22.29
CA LEU A 590 7.04 2.99 -22.22
C LEU A 590 7.68 3.05 -23.62
N HIS A 591 7.10 2.35 -24.60
CA HIS A 591 7.60 2.33 -25.97
C HIS A 591 7.44 3.68 -26.69
N ASN A 592 6.35 4.41 -26.43
CA ASN A 592 6.05 5.69 -27.07
C ASN A 592 6.77 6.90 -26.46
N GLY A 593 7.92 6.70 -25.81
CA GLY A 593 8.81 7.79 -25.40
C GLY A 593 8.53 8.38 -24.02
N ALA A 594 7.90 7.63 -23.11
CA ALA A 594 7.83 8.00 -21.69
C ALA A 594 9.22 8.14 -21.03
N LEU A 595 10.25 7.56 -21.65
CA LEU A 595 11.64 7.66 -21.27
C LEU A 595 12.40 8.51 -22.31
N LYS A 596 12.88 9.69 -21.91
CA LYS A 596 13.94 10.42 -22.65
C LYS A 596 15.19 10.31 -21.82
N ASP A 597 16.31 9.94 -22.44
CA ASP A 597 17.62 9.92 -21.79
C ASP A 597 17.69 9.06 -20.50
N GLY A 598 16.89 7.98 -20.44
CA GLY A 598 16.83 7.09 -19.26
C GLY A 598 16.03 7.66 -18.07
N GLU A 599 15.43 8.83 -18.20
CA GLU A 599 14.57 9.44 -17.19
C GLU A 599 13.10 9.49 -17.66
N LEU A 600 12.17 9.24 -16.73
CA LEU A 600 10.72 9.39 -16.96
C LEU A 600 10.40 10.87 -17.21
N VAL A 601 10.03 11.21 -18.45
CA VAL A 601 9.65 12.59 -18.86
C VAL A 601 8.35 13.02 -18.19
N GLN A 602 7.53 12.04 -17.82
CA GLN A 602 6.29 12.20 -17.08
C GLN A 602 6.24 11.14 -15.98
N LYS A 603 6.17 11.57 -14.71
CA LYS A 603 6.06 10.71 -13.51
C LYS A 603 4.70 9.96 -13.39
N THR A 604 4.01 9.71 -14.50
CA THR A 604 2.57 9.47 -14.46
C THR A 604 2.18 7.99 -14.51
N PHE A 605 3.03 7.07 -14.97
CA PHE A 605 2.60 5.69 -15.26
C PHE A 605 3.54 4.62 -14.72
N LEU A 606 3.29 4.18 -13.49
CA LEU A 606 3.76 2.88 -12.98
C LEU A 606 2.57 2.21 -12.27
N ILE A 607 1.91 1.29 -12.98
CA ILE A 607 0.69 0.59 -12.52
C ILE A 607 0.80 -0.87 -12.97
N CYS A 608 1.66 -1.70 -12.38
CA CYS A 608 1.64 -3.14 -12.67
C CYS A 608 1.70 -3.97 -11.38
N HIS A 609 0.69 -4.83 -11.19
CA HIS A 609 0.69 -5.85 -10.16
C HIS A 609 1.64 -6.98 -10.57
N SER A 610 2.63 -7.31 -9.74
CA SER A 610 3.41 -8.53 -9.93
C SER A 610 2.51 -9.76 -9.70
N PRO A 611 2.51 -10.77 -10.58
CA PRO A 611 1.91 -12.06 -10.29
C PRO A 611 2.75 -12.76 -9.22
N SER A 612 2.40 -12.57 -7.95
CA SER A 612 2.92 -13.36 -6.84
C SER A 612 2.33 -14.77 -6.89
N THR A 613 2.88 -15.66 -7.71
CA THR A 613 2.91 -17.12 -7.47
C THR A 613 3.70 -17.85 -8.56
N THR A 614 4.98 -18.10 -8.29
CA THR A 614 5.61 -19.37 -8.65
C THR A 614 6.36 -19.90 -7.43
N ARG A 615 5.86 -21.04 -6.95
CA ARG A 615 6.44 -21.87 -5.89
C ARG A 615 7.88 -22.24 -6.24
N SER A 616 8.78 -22.18 -5.26
CA SER A 616 9.95 -23.06 -5.19
C SER A 616 9.94 -23.71 -3.81
N LEU A 617 10.02 -25.05 -3.82
CA LEU A 617 10.58 -25.81 -2.71
C LEU A 617 12.03 -25.38 -2.46
#